data_AF-A0A8T9Q7R9-F1
#
_entry.id   AF-A0A8T9Q7R9-F1
#
_cell.length_a   1.000
_cell.length_b   1.000
_cell.length_c   1.000
_cell.angle_alpha   90.00
_cell.angle_beta   90.00
_cell.angle_gamma   90.00
#
_symmetry.space_group_name_H-M   'P 1'
#
loop_
_entity.id
_entity.type
_entity.pdbx_description
1 polymer ?
#
loop_
_entity_poly.entity_id
_entity_poly.type
_entity_poly.pdbx_seq_one_letter_code
_entity_poly.pdbx_strand_id
1 'polypeptide(L)'
;MSAERRRILTKRESDSTYQTGVITKEATQLTNELKGLTKEIEFLTPYLATLEAGDEKTKREKELRRASARRGELLSRQAAQGAVALLERQLEQTETTVRLEAVAAYETKVRQRKDELLAAQG
;
A
#
# COMPACT_ATOMS: atom_id res chain seq x y z
N MET A 1 20.04 4.17 26.86
CA MET A 1 19.99 3.97 25.40
C MET A 1 18.86 3.05 24.92
N SER A 2 18.37 2.06 25.69
CA SER A 2 17.34 1.12 25.20
C SER A 2 15.93 1.72 25.07
N ALA A 3 15.50 2.55 26.03
CA ALA A 3 14.17 3.16 26.04
C ALA A 3 13.92 4.11 24.85
N GLU A 4 14.91 4.92 24.49
CA GLU A 4 14.82 5.84 23.33
C GLU A 4 14.76 5.06 22.01
N ARG A 5 15.57 4.00 21.88
CA ARG A 5 15.53 3.12 20.71
C ARG A 5 14.18 2.43 20.57
N ARG A 6 13.59 1.95 21.68
CA ARG A 6 12.25 1.37 21.70
C ARG A 6 11.19 2.39 21.29
N ARG A 7 11.25 3.62 21.83
CA ARG A 7 10.33 4.72 21.48
C ARG A 7 10.35 5.03 19.98
N ILE A 8 11.54 5.14 19.38
CA ILE A 8 11.70 5.38 17.94
C ILE A 8 11.10 4.24 17.12
N LEU A 9 11.35 2.99 17.51
CA LEU A 9 10.80 1.82 16.81
C LEU A 9 9.27 1.74 16.90
N THR A 10 8.68 2.00 18.07
CA THR A 10 7.22 2.04 18.25
C THR A 10 6.57 3.13 17.41
N LYS A 11 7.21 4.30 17.30
CA LYS A 11 6.74 5.36 16.41
C LYS A 11 6.78 4.91 14.95
N ARG A 12 7.89 4.30 14.51
CA ARG A 12 8.03 3.78 13.13
C ARG A 12 6.99 2.71 12.80
N GLU A 13 6.70 1.81 13.74
CA GLU A 13 5.66 0.78 13.58
C GLU A 13 4.27 1.41 13.41
N SER A 14 3.94 2.43 14.21
CA SER A 14 2.67 3.14 14.12
C SER A 14 2.53 3.87 12.77
N ASP A 15 3.58 4.60 12.37
CA ASP A 15 3.61 5.34 11.11
C ASP A 15 3.52 4.39 9.90
N SER A 16 4.25 3.26 9.93
CA SER A 16 4.23 2.23 8.89
C SER A 16 2.85 1.56 8.79
N THR A 17 2.23 1.21 9.93
CA THR A 17 0.87 0.63 9.95
C THR A 17 -0.15 1.57 9.32
N TYR A 18 -0.10 2.86 9.65
CA TYR A 18 -0.98 3.87 9.07
C TYR A 18 -0.78 3.98 7.55
N GLN A 19 0.48 4.07 7.11
CA GLN A 19 0.82 4.16 5.68
C GLN A 19 0.37 2.92 4.90
N THR A 20 0.62 1.71 5.41
CA THR A 20 0.14 0.47 4.81
C THR A 20 -1.39 0.47 4.67
N GLY A 21 -2.11 0.93 5.69
CA GLY A 21 -3.57 1.03 5.66
C GLY A 21 -4.11 1.99 4.59
N VAL A 22 -3.49 3.17 4.44
CA VAL A 22 -3.85 4.15 3.40
C VAL A 22 -3.56 3.60 2.00
N ILE A 23 -2.34 3.09 1.78
CA ILE A 23 -1.91 2.58 0.47
C ILE A 23 -2.75 1.36 0.07
N THR A 24 -3.14 0.49 1.01
CA THR A 24 -4.01 -0.67 0.70
C THR A 24 -5.36 -0.22 0.14
N LYS A 25 -5.96 0.83 0.72
CA LYS A 25 -7.23 1.39 0.24
C LYS A 25 -7.06 2.00 -1.15
N GLU A 26 -6.02 2.81 -1.34
CA GLU A 26 -5.71 3.44 -2.62
C GLU A 26 -5.42 2.39 -3.71
N ALA A 27 -4.59 1.39 -3.45
CA ALA A 27 -4.29 0.31 -4.38
C ALA A 27 -5.55 -0.50 -4.76
N THR A 28 -6.44 -0.74 -3.80
CA THR A 28 -7.73 -1.40 -4.06
C THR A 28 -8.63 -0.54 -4.95
N GLN A 29 -8.73 0.76 -4.67
CA GLN A 29 -9.51 1.70 -5.47
C GLN A 29 -8.95 1.81 -6.90
N LEU A 30 -7.63 1.99 -7.05
CA LEU A 30 -6.94 2.02 -8.34
C LEU A 30 -7.21 0.75 -9.15
N THR A 31 -7.11 -0.42 -8.53
CA THR A 31 -7.35 -1.72 -9.18
C THR A 31 -8.80 -1.85 -9.65
N ASN A 32 -9.76 -1.46 -8.81
CA ASN A 32 -11.17 -1.51 -9.15
C ASN A 32 -11.52 -0.54 -10.29
N GLU A 33 -10.97 0.69 -10.25
CA GLU A 33 -11.17 1.69 -11.30
C GLU A 33 -10.57 1.22 -12.64
N LEU A 34 -9.34 0.68 -12.63
CA LEU A 34 -8.71 0.09 -13.82
C LEU A 34 -9.55 -1.04 -14.43
N LYS A 35 -10.14 -1.90 -13.58
CA LYS A 35 -11.02 -2.98 -14.01
C LYS A 35 -12.30 -2.44 -14.65
N GLY A 36 -12.90 -1.40 -14.06
CA GLY A 36 -14.08 -0.72 -14.59
C GLY A 36 -13.80 -0.10 -15.97
N LEU A 37 -12.74 0.70 -16.08
CA LEU A 37 -12.33 1.36 -17.32
C LEU A 37 -11.98 0.35 -18.42
N THR A 38 -11.36 -0.77 -18.07
CA THR A 38 -11.04 -1.82 -19.04
C THR A 38 -12.33 -2.42 -19.63
N LYS A 39 -13.31 -2.73 -18.80
CA LYS A 39 -14.63 -3.22 -19.26
C LYS A 39 -15.35 -2.19 -20.12
N GLU A 40 -15.31 -0.92 -19.74
CA GLU A 40 -15.94 0.16 -20.50
C GLU A 40 -15.31 0.30 -21.89
N ILE A 41 -13.97 0.26 -21.98
CA ILE A 41 -13.23 0.29 -23.25
C ILE A 41 -13.56 -0.95 -24.11
N GLU A 42 -13.58 -2.14 -23.50
CA GLU A 42 -13.93 -3.41 -24.18
C GLU A 42 -15.36 -3.39 -24.71
N PHE A 43 -16.28 -2.70 -24.06
CA PHE A 43 -17.65 -2.50 -24.54
C PHE A 43 -17.75 -1.45 -25.64
N LEU A 44 -17.17 -0.26 -25.42
CA LEU A 44 -17.30 0.87 -26.34
C LEU A 44 -16.62 0.62 -27.69
N THR A 45 -15.49 -0.10 -27.70
CA THR A 45 -14.71 -0.38 -28.91
C THR A 45 -15.52 -1.10 -30.01
N PRO A 46 -16.12 -2.29 -29.76
CA PRO A 46 -16.98 -2.94 -30.75
C PRO A 46 -18.31 -2.20 -30.94
N TYR A 47 -18.86 -1.57 -29.90
CA TYR A 47 -20.14 -0.85 -30.01
C TYR A 47 -20.05 0.32 -31.00
N LEU A 48 -18.95 1.07 -30.97
CA LEU A 48 -18.69 2.16 -31.92
C LEU A 48 -18.66 1.71 -33.38
N ALA A 49 -18.22 0.47 -33.65
CA ALA A 49 -18.21 -0.09 -35.00
C ALA A 49 -19.63 -0.37 -35.51
N THR A 50 -20.60 -0.57 -34.60
CA THR A 50 -22.02 -0.81 -34.96
C THR A 50 -22.82 0.48 -35.14
N LEU A 51 -22.29 1.63 -34.70
CA LEU A 51 -22.96 2.92 -34.80
C LEU A 51 -22.72 3.58 -36.15
N GLU A 52 -23.81 4.04 -36.75
CA GLU A 52 -23.78 4.98 -37.88
C GLU A 52 -23.19 6.33 -37.45
N ALA A 53 -22.71 7.10 -38.43
CA ALA A 53 -22.19 8.43 -38.16
C ALA A 53 -23.29 9.35 -37.62
N GLY A 54 -22.99 10.06 -36.53
CA GLY A 54 -23.93 10.97 -35.88
C GLY A 54 -23.51 11.36 -34.47
N ASP A 55 -24.41 12.05 -33.77
CA ASP A 55 -24.15 12.59 -32.43
C ASP A 55 -23.85 11.49 -31.39
N GLU A 56 -24.56 10.37 -31.46
CA GLU A 56 -24.35 9.25 -30.53
C GLU A 56 -22.96 8.62 -30.72
N LYS A 57 -22.55 8.38 -31.97
CA LYS A 57 -21.20 7.88 -32.26
C LYS A 57 -20.13 8.84 -31.75
N THR A 58 -20.28 10.13 -32.05
CA THR A 58 -19.36 11.18 -31.58
C THR A 58 -19.28 11.22 -30.05
N LYS A 59 -20.41 11.06 -29.36
CA LYS A 59 -20.47 11.01 -27.90
C LYS A 59 -19.73 9.79 -27.36
N ARG A 60 -19.98 8.60 -27.90
CA ARG A 60 -19.31 7.36 -27.50
C ARG A 60 -17.81 7.36 -27.80
N GLU A 61 -17.37 8.00 -28.87
CA GLU A 61 -15.94 8.21 -29.16
C GLU A 61 -15.27 9.09 -28.10
N LYS A 62 -15.98 10.14 -27.62
CA LYS A 62 -15.49 10.97 -26.52
C LYS A 62 -15.42 10.19 -25.20
N GLU A 63 -16.42 9.36 -24.91
CA GLU A 63 -16.41 8.47 -23.74
C GLU A 63 -15.21 7.50 -23.80
N LEU A 64 -15.02 6.82 -24.94
CA LEU A 64 -13.88 5.91 -25.15
C LEU A 64 -12.53 6.62 -24.97
N ARG A 65 -12.40 7.83 -25.51
CA ARG A 65 -11.17 8.63 -25.37
C ARG A 65 -10.90 9.01 -23.91
N ARG A 66 -11.93 9.42 -23.16
CA ARG A 66 -11.82 9.75 -21.73
C ARG A 66 -11.45 8.52 -20.91
N ALA A 67 -12.15 7.40 -21.13
CA ALA A 67 -11.87 6.14 -20.43
C ALA A 67 -10.44 5.65 -20.69
N SER A 68 -9.99 5.73 -21.95
CA SER A 68 -8.63 5.34 -22.35
C SER A 68 -7.56 6.26 -21.73
N ALA A 69 -7.77 7.57 -21.74
CA ALA A 69 -6.86 8.53 -21.14
C ALA A 69 -6.75 8.31 -19.62
N ARG A 70 -7.88 8.14 -18.94
CA ARG A 70 -7.93 7.86 -17.50
C ARG A 70 -7.24 6.54 -17.17
N ARG A 71 -7.48 5.49 -17.96
CA ARG A 71 -6.79 4.19 -17.79
C ARG A 71 -5.27 4.36 -17.92
N GLY A 72 -4.79 5.14 -18.89
CA GLY A 72 -3.37 5.45 -19.05
C GLY A 72 -2.77 6.16 -17.83
N GLU A 73 -3.47 7.17 -17.30
CA GLU A 73 -3.09 7.87 -16.06
C GLU A 73 -2.98 6.90 -14.87
N LEU A 74 -3.99 6.04 -14.68
CA LEU A 74 -4.02 5.11 -13.56
C LEU A 74 -2.95 4.02 -13.67
N LEU A 75 -2.63 3.54 -14.87
CA LEU A 75 -1.52 2.60 -15.08
C LEU A 75 -0.17 3.23 -14.70
N SER A 76 0.02 4.52 -15.00
CA SER A 76 1.21 5.25 -14.56
C SER A 76 1.29 5.36 -13.03
N ARG A 77 0.16 5.63 -12.36
CA ARG A 77 0.10 5.67 -10.88
C ARG A 77 0.29 4.31 -10.23
N GLN A 78 -0.19 3.23 -10.86
CA GLN A 78 -0.03 1.87 -10.36
C GLN A 78 1.46 1.47 -10.28
N ALA A 79 2.32 2.00 -11.13
CA ALA A 79 3.76 1.77 -11.04
C ALA A 79 4.38 2.38 -9.77
N ALA A 80 3.81 3.48 -9.26
CA ALA A 80 4.33 4.20 -8.09
C ALA A 80 3.65 3.78 -6.77
N GLN A 81 2.38 3.38 -6.81
CA GLN A 81 1.54 3.15 -5.63
C GLN A 81 0.72 1.85 -5.70
N GLY A 82 1.01 0.98 -6.66
CA GLY A 82 0.30 -0.28 -6.86
C GLY A 82 0.74 -1.40 -5.92
N ALA A 83 0.29 -2.62 -6.23
CA ALA A 83 0.48 -3.79 -5.37
C ALA A 83 1.95 -4.09 -5.03
N VAL A 84 2.91 -3.81 -5.92
CA VAL A 84 4.34 -4.01 -5.64
C VAL A 84 4.84 -3.05 -4.57
N ALA A 85 4.53 -1.76 -4.67
CA ALA A 85 4.88 -0.77 -3.66
C ALA A 85 4.23 -1.10 -2.29
N LEU A 86 3.01 -1.66 -2.30
CA LEU A 86 2.35 -2.15 -1.09
C LEU A 86 3.13 -3.33 -0.46
N LEU A 87 3.57 -4.30 -1.25
CA LEU A 87 4.36 -5.44 -0.75
C LEU A 87 5.70 -5.00 -0.14
N GLU A 88 6.39 -4.04 -0.76
CA GLU A 88 7.63 -3.47 -0.21
C GLU A 88 7.41 -2.81 1.16
N ARG A 89 6.30 -2.08 1.32
CA ARG A 89 5.93 -1.47 2.62
C ARG A 89 5.54 -2.49 3.68
N GLN A 90 4.83 -3.54 3.29
CA GLN A 90 4.51 -4.65 4.20
C GLN A 90 5.77 -5.39 4.66
N LEU A 91 6.77 -5.53 3.79
CA LEU A 91 8.08 -6.06 4.17
C LEU A 91 8.76 -5.16 5.21
N GLU A 92 8.83 -3.85 4.97
CA GLU A 92 9.40 -2.87 5.91
C GLU A 92 8.70 -2.89 7.29
N GLN A 93 7.37 -3.03 7.29
CA GLN A 93 6.57 -3.18 8.51
C GLN A 93 6.96 -4.44 9.27
N THR A 94 7.01 -5.59 8.58
CA THR A 94 7.36 -6.88 9.17
C THR A 94 8.76 -6.85 9.78
N GLU A 95 9.75 -6.28 9.08
CA GLU A 95 11.09 -6.11 9.61
C GLU A 95 11.12 -5.25 10.88
N THR A 96 10.30 -4.20 10.93
CA THR A 96 10.22 -3.31 12.08
C THR A 96 9.62 -4.01 13.30
N THR A 97 8.54 -4.79 13.12
CA THR A 97 7.93 -5.59 14.18
C THR A 97 8.91 -6.64 14.73
N VAL A 98 9.62 -7.36 13.86
CA VAL A 98 10.64 -8.34 14.29
C VAL A 98 11.75 -7.67 15.11
N ARG A 99 12.21 -6.48 14.72
CA ARG A 99 13.22 -5.73 15.48
C ARG A 99 12.70 -5.29 16.85
N LEU A 100 11.43 -4.91 16.96
CA LEU A 100 10.80 -4.56 18.24
C LEU A 100 10.76 -5.75 19.20
N GLU A 101 10.33 -6.91 18.72
CA GLU A 101 10.30 -8.15 19.51
C GLU A 101 11.70 -8.53 20.01
N ALA A 102 12.71 -8.45 19.14
CA ALA A 102 14.09 -8.75 19.50
C ALA A 102 14.64 -7.79 20.58
N VAL A 103 14.37 -6.48 20.44
CA VAL A 103 14.77 -5.48 21.45
C VAL A 103 14.04 -5.74 22.78
N ALA A 104 12.76 -6.09 22.73
CA ALA A 104 11.99 -6.40 23.94
C ALA A 104 12.52 -7.63 24.66
N ALA A 105 12.83 -8.71 23.94
CA ALA A 105 13.43 -9.91 24.50
C ALA A 105 14.80 -9.61 25.13
N TYR A 106 15.63 -8.78 24.47
CA TYR A 106 16.92 -8.38 25.02
C TYR A 106 16.79 -7.56 26.31
N GLU A 107 15.85 -6.61 26.36
CA GLU A 107 15.59 -5.84 27.59
C GLU A 107 15.15 -6.72 28.76
N THR A 108 14.31 -7.73 28.51
CA THR A 108 13.92 -8.71 29.54
C THR A 108 15.13 -9.47 30.06
N LYS A 109 16.00 -9.97 29.18
CA LYS A 109 17.24 -10.67 29.57
C LYS A 109 18.17 -9.77 30.40
N VAL A 110 18.34 -8.51 30.01
CA VAL A 110 19.17 -7.55 30.76
C VAL A 110 18.59 -7.28 32.15
N ARG A 111 17.26 -7.16 32.28
CA ARG A 111 16.61 -6.99 33.59
C ARG A 111 16.79 -8.22 34.47
N GLN A 112 16.53 -9.42 33.95
CA GLN A 112 16.77 -10.68 34.67
C GLN A 112 18.21 -10.77 35.17
N ARG A 113 19.18 -10.47 34.29
CA ARG A 113 20.59 -10.49 34.67
C ARG A 113 20.94 -9.46 35.74
N LYS A 114 20.34 -8.28 35.69
CA LYS A 114 20.50 -7.25 36.72
C LYS A 114 19.96 -7.74 38.06
N ASP A 115 18.79 -8.35 38.08
CA ASP A 115 18.15 -8.85 39.30
C ASP A 115 18.95 -10.00 39.93
N GLU A 116 19.47 -10.92 39.11
CA GLU A 116 20.40 -11.98 39.55
C GLU A 116 21.66 -11.41 40.20
N LEU A 117 22.28 -10.39 39.60
CA LEU A 117 23.49 -9.76 40.12
C LEU A 117 23.23 -9.04 41.44
N LEU A 118 22.08 -8.38 41.58
CA LEU A 118 21.68 -7.73 42.84
C LEU A 118 21.41 -8.76 43.95
N ALA A 119 20.76 -9.88 43.63
CA ALA A 119 20.49 -10.96 44.57
C ALA A 119 21.78 -11.67 45.04
N ALA A 120 22.83 -11.71 44.21
CA ALA A 120 24.11 -12.29 44.58
C ALA A 120 25.00 -11.39 45.47
N GLN A 121 24.59 -10.13 45.70
CA GLN A 121 25.35 -9.13 46.48
C GLN A 121 24.81 -8.90 47.90
N GLY A 122 23.66 -9.48 48.24
CA GLY A 122 23.04 -9.42 49.58
C GLY A 122 23.01 -10.80 50.23
#